data_AF-A0A929B397-F1
#
_entry.id   AF-A0A929B397-F1
#
_cell.length_a   1.000
_cell.length_b   1.000
_cell.length_c   1.000
_cell.angle_alpha   90.00
_cell.angle_beta   90.00
_cell.angle_gamma   90.00
#
_symmetry.space_group_name_H-M   'P 1'
#
loop_
_entity.id
_entity.type
_entity.pdbx_description
1 polymer ?
#
loop_
_entity_poly.entity_id
_entity_poly.type
_entity_poly.pdbx_seq_one_letter_code
_entity_poly.pdbx_strand_id
1 'polypeptide(L)'
;MFKKLKLRQKFTILLLSILFVGLTLIGGALAAVLKQNTENEISSQALILIETMNSVRDYTSTQIQPELSDRLESEFLPQTVPAYSAREVFENLRQKDTEYRDFFYKEATLNPTNLRDKADKFEHELVNNFIDNQNLRELTGFRSVPSGELFYIARPLKVSRESCLECHSTPDVAPKSQIERYGAVNGFGWKLNEIVGAQIISVPARKVISQARQSFLIIMGIVSLMFIITILLVNYLLNRNVIRPLNRMARVAEEVSTGYMDAEFEQMSNDEIGNLAEAFKRMKLSLAMAMNRLSQVNKIKRQDH
;
A
#
# COMPACT_ATOMS: atom_id res chain seq x y z
N MET A 1 36.61 12.35 -8.60
CA MET A 1 36.71 11.60 -7.32
C MET A 1 37.04 10.11 -7.51
N PHE A 2 36.44 9.40 -8.47
CA PHE A 2 36.65 7.94 -8.68
C PHE A 2 38.06 7.46 -9.05
N LYS A 3 38.91 8.32 -9.61
CA LYS A 3 40.25 7.92 -10.10
C LYS A 3 41.23 7.49 -8.98
N LYS A 4 41.05 7.95 -7.74
CA LYS A 4 41.93 7.64 -6.59
C LYS A 4 41.50 6.42 -5.75
N LEU A 5 40.39 5.78 -6.09
CA LEU A 5 39.83 4.68 -5.28
C LEU A 5 40.45 3.33 -5.65
N LYS A 6 40.69 2.49 -4.64
CA LYS A 6 41.08 1.08 -4.83
C LYS A 6 39.96 0.33 -5.56
N LEU A 7 40.30 -0.72 -6.30
CA LEU A 7 39.33 -1.50 -7.09
C LEU A 7 38.14 -1.97 -6.24
N ARG A 8 38.41 -2.47 -5.02
CA ARG A 8 37.38 -2.85 -4.04
C ARG A 8 36.37 -1.73 -3.78
N GLN A 9 36.85 -0.52 -3.51
CA GLN A 9 36.00 0.62 -3.19
C GLN A 9 35.11 1.01 -4.37
N LYS A 10 35.63 0.96 -5.60
CA LYS A 10 34.84 1.22 -6.81
C LYS A 10 33.68 0.23 -6.94
N PHE A 11 33.94 -1.06 -6.75
CA PHE A 11 32.91 -2.10 -6.78
C PHE A 11 31.92 -1.97 -5.63
N THR A 12 32.38 -1.72 -4.41
CA THR A 12 31.47 -1.52 -3.27
C THR A 12 30.55 -0.32 -3.48
N ILE A 13 31.07 0.80 -3.99
CA ILE A 13 30.24 1.99 -4.32
C ILE A 13 29.24 1.66 -5.42
N LEU A 14 29.65 0.94 -6.47
CA LEU A 14 28.74 0.51 -7.54
C LEU A 14 27.61 -0.36 -6.97
N LEU A 15 27.93 -1.37 -6.17
CA LEU A 15 26.94 -2.25 -5.55
C LEU A 15 25.98 -1.49 -4.62
N LEU A 16 26.49 -0.55 -3.82
CA LEU A 16 25.65 0.30 -2.97
C LEU A 16 24.75 1.23 -3.80
N SER A 17 25.22 1.72 -4.94
CA SER A 17 24.39 2.54 -5.84
C SER A 17 23.26 1.71 -6.47
N ILE A 18 23.56 0.49 -6.92
CA ILE A 18 22.55 -0.45 -7.44
C ILE A 18 21.54 -0.79 -6.35
N LEU A 19 22.01 -1.03 -5.12
CA LEU A 19 21.14 -1.28 -3.97
C LEU A 19 20.17 -0.12 -3.74
N PHE A 20 20.69 1.11 -3.69
CA PHE A 20 19.87 2.29 -3.41
C PHE A 20 18.78 2.47 -4.47
N VAL A 21 19.14 2.33 -5.75
CA VAL A 21 18.18 2.40 -6.86
C VAL A 21 17.16 1.26 -6.78
N GLY A 22 17.64 0.02 -6.55
CA GLY A 22 16.78 -1.16 -6.45
C GLY A 22 15.77 -1.07 -5.29
N LEU A 23 16.22 -0.69 -4.10
CA LEU A 23 15.35 -0.51 -2.93
C LEU A 23 14.34 0.62 -3.14
N THR A 24 14.73 1.70 -3.82
CA THR A 24 13.82 2.80 -4.13
C THR A 24 12.71 2.35 -5.09
N LEU A 25 13.08 1.63 -6.16
CA LEU A 25 12.11 1.11 -7.13
C LEU A 25 11.17 0.07 -6.51
N ILE A 26 11.73 -0.91 -5.80
CA ILE A 26 10.95 -1.97 -5.13
C ILE A 26 10.07 -1.35 -4.04
N GLY A 27 10.61 -0.45 -3.24
CA GLY A 27 9.85 0.24 -2.19
C GLY A 27 8.70 1.07 -2.76
N GLY A 28 8.94 1.81 -3.85
CA GLY A 28 7.88 2.56 -4.53
C GLY A 28 6.78 1.66 -5.09
N ALA A 29 7.15 0.59 -5.79
CA ALA A 29 6.20 -0.38 -6.33
C ALA A 29 5.40 -1.09 -5.22
N LEU A 30 6.07 -1.54 -4.16
CA LEU A 30 5.42 -2.18 -3.02
C LEU A 30 4.46 -1.22 -2.30
N ALA A 31 4.86 0.03 -2.10
CA ALA A 31 4.00 1.04 -1.50
C ALA A 31 2.73 1.29 -2.35
N ALA A 32 2.87 1.36 -3.68
CA ALA A 32 1.73 1.52 -4.57
C ALA A 32 0.77 0.31 -4.51
N VAL A 33 1.31 -0.92 -4.53
CA VAL A 33 0.51 -2.14 -4.43
C VAL A 33 -0.20 -2.22 -3.08
N LEU A 34 0.50 -1.98 -1.98
CA LEU A 34 -0.10 -2.02 -0.64
C LEU A 34 -1.15 -0.93 -0.44
N LYS A 35 -0.95 0.27 -1.00
CA LYS A 35 -1.95 1.33 -0.99
C LYS A 35 -3.22 0.90 -1.73
N GLN A 36 -3.08 0.41 -2.96
CA GLN A 36 -4.22 -0.05 -3.76
C GLN A 36 -4.98 -1.19 -3.07
N ASN A 37 -4.26 -2.17 -2.53
CA ASN A 37 -4.87 -3.28 -1.81
C ASN A 37 -5.62 -2.81 -0.55
N THR A 38 -5.05 -1.84 0.18
CA THR A 38 -5.68 -1.25 1.37
C THR A 38 -6.98 -0.55 1.00
N GLU A 39 -7.00 0.27 -0.04
CA GLU A 39 -8.21 0.95 -0.51
C GLU A 39 -9.28 -0.06 -0.96
N ASN A 40 -8.89 -1.08 -1.72
CA ASN A 40 -9.80 -2.13 -2.18
C ASN A 40 -10.40 -2.94 -1.01
N GLU A 41 -9.58 -3.32 -0.03
CA GLU A 41 -10.02 -4.12 1.11
C GLU A 41 -11.00 -3.35 1.99
N ILE A 42 -10.67 -2.10 2.34
CA ILE A 42 -11.55 -1.22 3.11
C ILE A 42 -12.87 -0.98 2.34
N SER A 43 -12.78 -0.70 1.04
CA SER A 43 -13.96 -0.46 0.20
C SER A 43 -14.84 -1.71 0.10
N SER A 44 -14.26 -2.90 0.00
CA SER A 44 -15.01 -4.15 -0.07
C SER A 44 -15.76 -4.43 1.24
N GLN A 45 -15.12 -4.20 2.39
CA GLN A 45 -15.77 -4.33 3.70
C GLN A 45 -16.95 -3.37 3.85
N ALA A 46 -16.75 -2.09 3.49
CA ALA A 46 -17.81 -1.09 3.52
C ALA A 46 -18.97 -1.45 2.58
N LEU A 47 -18.65 -1.93 1.36
CA LEU A 47 -19.63 -2.32 0.36
C LEU A 47 -20.50 -3.50 0.83
N ILE A 48 -19.90 -4.54 1.41
CA ILE A 48 -20.64 -5.69 1.93
C ILE A 48 -21.60 -5.22 3.04
N LEU A 49 -21.16 -4.35 3.93
CA LEU A 49 -22.00 -3.84 5.02
C LEU A 49 -23.18 -3.01 4.53
N ILE A 50 -22.96 -2.07 3.60
CA ILE A 50 -24.06 -1.26 3.06
C ILE A 50 -25.05 -2.08 2.24
N GLU A 51 -24.59 -3.07 1.46
CA GLU A 51 -25.49 -3.98 0.72
C GLU A 51 -26.26 -4.93 1.65
N THR A 52 -25.64 -5.35 2.75
CA THR A 52 -26.34 -6.12 3.78
C THR A 52 -27.45 -5.28 4.40
N MET A 53 -27.20 -4.00 4.70
CA MET A 53 -28.24 -3.09 5.21
C MET A 53 -29.33 -2.84 4.17
N ASN A 54 -28.99 -2.76 2.89
CA ASN A 54 -30.00 -2.69 1.82
C ASN A 54 -30.86 -3.96 1.76
N SER A 55 -30.27 -5.13 1.99
CA SER A 55 -31.02 -6.39 2.07
C SER A 55 -31.97 -6.40 3.28
N VAL A 56 -31.56 -5.85 4.43
CA VAL A 56 -32.45 -5.66 5.59
C VAL A 56 -33.59 -4.69 5.25
N ARG A 57 -33.31 -3.59 4.55
CA ARG A 57 -34.34 -2.63 4.09
C ARG A 57 -35.35 -3.30 3.16
N ASP A 58 -34.86 -4.07 2.20
CA ASP A 58 -35.68 -4.76 1.21
C ASP A 58 -36.55 -5.83 1.88
N TYR A 59 -35.98 -6.67 2.74
CA TYR A 59 -36.73 -7.64 3.53
C TYR A 59 -37.81 -6.98 4.40
N THR A 60 -37.49 -5.88 5.07
CA THR A 60 -38.45 -5.13 5.89
C THR A 60 -39.61 -4.62 5.04
N SER A 61 -39.33 -4.08 3.85
CA SER A 61 -40.36 -3.53 2.97
C SER A 61 -41.23 -4.60 2.30
N THR A 62 -40.63 -5.72 1.90
CA THR A 62 -41.28 -6.72 1.04
C THR A 62 -41.91 -7.86 1.81
N GLN A 63 -41.40 -8.19 3.00
CA GLN A 63 -41.86 -9.34 3.80
C GLN A 63 -42.48 -8.91 5.13
N ILE A 64 -41.93 -7.91 5.82
CA ILE A 64 -42.40 -7.55 7.17
C ILE A 64 -43.55 -6.55 7.16
N GLN A 65 -43.43 -5.48 6.38
CA GLN A 65 -44.45 -4.42 6.36
C GLN A 65 -45.83 -4.91 5.91
N PRO A 66 -45.97 -5.76 4.86
CA PRO A 66 -47.29 -6.26 4.44
C PRO A 66 -48.00 -7.09 5.52
N GLU A 67 -47.26 -7.91 6.27
CA GLU A 67 -47.81 -8.79 7.32
C GLU A 67 -48.28 -8.03 8.57
N LEU A 68 -47.90 -6.75 8.69
CA LEU A 68 -48.24 -5.90 9.84
C LEU A 68 -49.17 -4.73 9.46
N SER A 69 -49.66 -4.66 8.22
CA SER A 69 -50.48 -3.55 7.71
C SER A 69 -51.66 -3.23 8.63
N ASP A 70 -52.41 -4.24 9.06
CA ASP A 70 -53.62 -4.09 9.87
C ASP A 70 -53.31 -3.46 11.23
N ARG A 71 -52.15 -3.80 11.82
CA ARG A 71 -51.70 -3.21 13.08
C ARG A 71 -51.25 -1.76 12.90
N LEU A 72 -50.64 -1.43 11.76
CA LEU A 72 -50.13 -0.11 11.46
C LEU A 72 -51.23 0.96 11.36
N GLU A 73 -52.48 0.56 11.12
CA GLU A 73 -53.63 1.46 11.15
C GLU A 73 -53.88 2.07 12.54
N SER A 74 -53.50 1.33 13.60
CA SER A 74 -53.78 1.70 15.00
C SER A 74 -52.53 2.05 15.81
N GLU A 75 -51.39 1.46 15.48
CA GLU A 75 -50.13 1.61 16.22
C GLU A 75 -48.96 1.84 15.26
N PHE A 76 -48.15 2.88 15.51
CA PHE A 76 -46.92 3.05 14.75
C PHE A 76 -45.87 2.06 15.24
N LEU A 77 -45.39 1.18 14.37
CA LEU A 77 -44.32 0.21 14.67
C LEU A 77 -43.06 0.60 13.89
N PRO A 78 -42.01 1.16 14.53
CA PRO A 78 -40.82 1.61 13.81
C PRO A 78 -40.10 0.46 13.09
N GLN A 79 -40.28 -0.78 13.57
CA GLN A 79 -39.71 -1.99 12.99
C GLN A 79 -40.24 -2.30 11.57
N THR A 80 -41.32 -1.65 11.13
CA THR A 80 -41.80 -1.77 9.75
C THR A 80 -41.18 -0.72 8.82
N VAL A 81 -40.44 0.25 9.37
CA VAL A 81 -39.71 1.25 8.59
C VAL A 81 -38.35 0.69 8.17
N PRO A 82 -38.06 0.56 6.87
CA PRO A 82 -36.82 -0.06 6.37
C PRO A 82 -35.53 0.56 6.94
N ALA A 83 -35.49 1.90 7.02
CA ALA A 83 -34.35 2.64 7.55
C ALA A 83 -34.11 2.35 9.03
N TYR A 84 -35.19 2.26 9.80
CA TYR A 84 -35.13 1.93 11.23
C TYR A 84 -34.57 0.53 11.43
N SER A 85 -35.14 -0.47 10.73
CA SER A 85 -34.71 -1.86 10.87
C SER A 85 -33.26 -2.08 10.45
N ALA A 86 -32.83 -1.50 9.33
CA ALA A 86 -31.42 -1.56 8.92
C ALA A 86 -30.49 -0.94 9.96
N ARG A 87 -30.85 0.24 10.49
CA ARG A 87 -30.06 0.89 11.52
C ARG A 87 -30.00 0.09 12.83
N GLU A 88 -31.12 -0.43 13.33
CA GLU A 88 -31.14 -1.23 14.56
C GLU A 88 -30.36 -2.55 14.39
N VAL A 89 -30.47 -3.22 13.25
CA VAL A 89 -29.65 -4.40 12.94
C VAL A 89 -28.17 -4.06 12.93
N PHE A 90 -27.79 -2.92 12.35
CA PHE A 90 -26.40 -2.45 12.38
C PHE A 90 -25.92 -2.10 13.79
N GLU A 91 -26.73 -1.42 14.58
CA GLU A 91 -26.38 -1.10 15.97
C GLU A 91 -26.23 -2.38 16.81
N ASN A 92 -27.03 -3.41 16.57
CA ASN A 92 -26.85 -4.72 17.20
C ASN A 92 -25.50 -5.35 16.84
N LEU A 93 -25.08 -5.30 15.57
CA LEU A 93 -23.74 -5.75 15.13
C LEU A 93 -22.64 -4.98 15.88
N ARG A 94 -22.76 -3.66 15.90
CA ARG A 94 -21.81 -2.73 16.51
C ARG A 94 -21.68 -2.89 18.02
N GLN A 95 -22.78 -3.21 18.71
CA GLN A 95 -22.80 -3.38 20.17
C GLN A 95 -22.35 -4.79 20.61
N LYS A 96 -22.60 -5.81 19.78
CA LYS A 96 -22.33 -7.21 20.12
C LYS A 96 -20.84 -7.56 20.06
N ASP A 97 -20.11 -7.03 19.08
CA ASP A 97 -18.69 -7.32 18.90
C ASP A 97 -17.84 -6.06 19.05
N THR A 98 -16.78 -6.15 19.87
CA THR A 98 -15.82 -5.06 20.03
C THR A 98 -15.11 -4.67 18.72
N GLU A 99 -14.99 -5.59 17.77
CA GLU A 99 -14.37 -5.34 16.47
C GLU A 99 -15.17 -4.33 15.63
N TYR A 100 -16.49 -4.29 15.78
CA TYR A 100 -17.37 -3.42 14.98
C TYR A 100 -17.75 -2.10 15.66
N ARG A 101 -17.27 -1.82 16.88
CA ARG A 101 -17.68 -0.64 17.67
C ARG A 101 -17.46 0.71 16.98
N ASP A 102 -16.41 0.79 16.16
CA ASP A 102 -16.02 2.01 15.44
C ASP A 102 -16.54 2.02 13.98
N PHE A 103 -17.43 1.09 13.64
CA PHE A 103 -18.17 1.12 12.39
C PHE A 103 -19.46 1.92 12.60
N PHE A 104 -19.88 2.65 11.58
CA PHE A 104 -21.08 3.49 11.66
C PHE A 104 -21.91 3.33 10.40
N TYR A 105 -23.22 3.18 10.58
CA TYR A 105 -24.20 3.22 9.52
C TYR A 105 -25.25 4.27 9.86
N LYS A 106 -25.56 5.14 8.89
CA LYS A 106 -26.56 6.18 9.08
C LYS A 106 -27.21 6.55 7.76
N GLU A 107 -28.51 6.79 7.82
CA GLU A 107 -29.25 7.43 6.73
C GLU A 107 -29.39 8.92 7.06
N ALA A 108 -28.30 9.66 6.80
CA ALA A 108 -28.18 11.05 7.14
C ALA A 108 -29.10 11.90 6.28
N THR A 109 -30.14 12.48 6.90
CA THR A 109 -31.19 13.24 6.21
C THR A 109 -31.13 14.70 6.65
N LEU A 110 -31.42 15.64 5.74
CA LEU A 110 -31.44 17.07 6.04
C LEU A 110 -32.58 17.43 7.02
N ASN A 111 -33.75 16.84 6.80
CA ASN A 111 -34.95 16.97 7.65
C ASN A 111 -35.52 15.57 7.96
N PRO A 112 -34.97 14.83 8.95
CA PRO A 112 -35.44 13.49 9.29
C PRO A 112 -36.66 13.50 10.23
N THR A 113 -37.47 12.45 10.18
CA THR A 113 -38.50 12.19 11.20
C THR A 113 -37.87 11.93 12.57
N ASN A 114 -36.78 11.16 12.62
CA ASN A 114 -36.06 10.88 13.85
C ASN A 114 -34.75 11.69 13.89
N LEU A 115 -34.57 12.53 14.93
CA LEU A 115 -33.40 13.39 15.05
C LEU A 115 -32.07 12.65 15.12
N ARG A 116 -32.08 11.35 15.45
CA ARG A 116 -30.90 10.48 15.37
C ARG A 116 -30.27 10.41 13.97
N ASP A 117 -31.07 10.68 12.94
CA ASP A 117 -30.72 10.59 11.53
C ASP A 117 -30.39 11.96 10.94
N LYS A 118 -30.40 13.02 11.75
CA LYS A 118 -30.13 14.38 11.28
C LYS A 118 -28.70 14.48 10.80
N ALA A 119 -28.52 14.93 9.56
CA ALA A 119 -27.21 15.13 8.97
C ALA A 119 -26.36 16.09 9.82
N ASP A 120 -25.14 15.69 10.13
CA ASP A 120 -24.12 16.60 10.64
C ASP A 120 -23.53 17.48 9.53
N LYS A 121 -22.57 18.34 9.85
CA LYS A 121 -21.96 19.26 8.86
C LYS A 121 -21.33 18.52 7.67
N PHE A 122 -20.60 17.44 7.93
CA PHE A 122 -19.93 16.66 6.89
C PHE A 122 -20.95 15.91 6.04
N GLU A 123 -21.94 15.30 6.68
CA GLU A 123 -23.00 14.56 5.99
C GLU A 123 -23.85 15.50 5.13
N HIS A 124 -24.11 16.73 5.60
CA HIS A 124 -24.82 17.76 4.85
C HIS A 124 -24.08 18.13 3.55
N GLU A 125 -22.75 18.25 3.59
CA GLU A 125 -21.95 18.48 2.38
C GLU A 125 -22.08 17.32 1.39
N LEU A 126 -22.06 16.07 1.85
CA LEU A 126 -22.29 14.90 0.99
C LEU A 126 -23.67 14.94 0.33
N VAL A 127 -24.72 15.25 1.08
CA VAL A 127 -26.08 15.35 0.56
C VAL A 127 -26.19 16.46 -0.50
N ASN A 128 -25.59 17.63 -0.25
CA ASN A 128 -25.61 18.73 -1.22
C ASN A 128 -24.87 18.38 -2.51
N ASN A 129 -23.76 17.63 -2.45
CA ASN A 129 -23.09 17.16 -3.67
C ASN A 129 -24.01 16.27 -4.54
N PHE A 130 -24.86 15.44 -3.92
CA PHE A 130 -25.85 14.66 -4.66
C PHE A 130 -27.00 15.50 -5.20
N ILE A 131 -27.43 16.54 -4.47
CA ILE A 131 -28.45 17.49 -4.93
C ILE A 131 -27.95 18.27 -6.14
N ASP A 132 -26.72 18.78 -6.07
CA ASP A 132 -26.06 19.57 -7.12
C ASP A 132 -25.76 18.72 -8.37
N ASN A 133 -25.46 17.43 -8.18
CA ASN A 133 -25.21 16.48 -9.26
C ASN A 133 -26.08 15.22 -9.12
N GLN A 134 -27.30 15.27 -9.67
CA GLN A 134 -28.25 14.16 -9.57
C GLN A 134 -27.83 12.86 -10.27
N ASN A 135 -26.79 12.89 -11.13
CA ASN A 135 -26.25 11.69 -11.77
C ASN A 135 -25.18 10.99 -10.91
N LEU A 136 -24.73 11.64 -9.84
CA LEU A 136 -23.75 11.10 -8.91
C LEU A 136 -24.39 9.98 -8.07
N ARG A 137 -23.91 8.75 -8.25
CA ARG A 137 -24.49 7.56 -7.60
C ARG A 137 -23.84 7.23 -6.26
N GLU A 138 -22.59 7.61 -6.10
CA GLU A 138 -21.78 7.25 -4.95
C GLU A 138 -20.69 8.29 -4.72
N LEU A 139 -20.38 8.53 -3.45
CA LEU A 139 -19.21 9.28 -3.00
C LEU A 139 -18.44 8.39 -2.03
N THR A 140 -17.14 8.31 -2.23
CA THR A 140 -16.23 7.61 -1.33
C THR A 140 -15.09 8.51 -0.92
N GLY A 141 -14.51 8.25 0.24
CA GLY A 141 -13.41 9.04 0.75
C GLY A 141 -13.08 8.73 2.18
N PHE A 142 -12.28 9.61 2.79
CA PHE A 142 -11.88 9.52 4.17
C PHE A 142 -12.42 10.70 4.97
N ARG A 143 -12.87 10.41 6.19
CA ARG A 143 -13.31 11.39 7.18
C ARG A 143 -12.44 11.24 8.42
N SER A 144 -11.80 12.33 8.83
CA SER A 144 -11.10 12.40 10.10
C SER A 144 -12.09 12.60 11.25
N VAL A 145 -12.00 11.74 12.26
CA VAL A 145 -12.75 11.84 13.52
C VAL A 145 -11.79 11.64 14.71
N PRO A 146 -12.18 12.01 15.95
CA PRO A 146 -11.29 11.86 17.11
C PRO A 146 -10.77 10.42 17.35
N SER A 147 -11.52 9.40 16.93
CA SER A 147 -11.10 7.99 17.03
C SER A 147 -10.14 7.54 15.91
N GLY A 148 -9.94 8.35 14.86
CA GLY A 148 -9.06 8.04 13.73
C GLY A 148 -9.66 8.42 12.38
N GLU A 149 -9.08 7.90 11.29
CA GLU A 149 -9.66 8.03 9.96
C GLU A 149 -10.69 6.93 9.69
N LEU A 150 -11.85 7.34 9.22
CA LEU A 150 -12.91 6.48 8.73
C LEU A 150 -12.96 6.57 7.21
N PHE A 151 -12.98 5.44 6.52
CA PHE A 151 -13.37 5.40 5.12
C PHE A 151 -14.89 5.35 5.04
N TYR A 152 -15.49 6.12 4.14
CA TYR A 152 -16.94 6.13 3.95
C TYR A 152 -17.33 5.77 2.52
N ILE A 153 -18.50 5.13 2.40
CA ILE A 153 -19.28 5.07 1.17
C ILE A 153 -20.60 5.77 1.45
N ALA A 154 -20.95 6.74 0.62
CA ALA A 154 -22.19 7.48 0.68
C ALA A 154 -22.97 7.32 -0.62
N ARG A 155 -24.28 7.08 -0.53
CA ARG A 155 -25.21 6.96 -1.67
C ARG A 155 -26.44 7.83 -1.45
N PRO A 156 -26.99 8.47 -2.50
CA PRO A 156 -28.12 9.38 -2.34
C PRO A 156 -29.39 8.63 -1.95
N LEU A 157 -30.15 9.20 -1.01
CA LEU A 157 -31.51 8.77 -0.69
C LEU A 157 -32.50 9.63 -1.46
N LYS A 158 -32.87 9.14 -2.65
CA LYS A 158 -33.86 9.76 -3.51
C LYS A 158 -35.26 9.21 -3.19
N VAL A 159 -36.25 10.09 -3.09
CA VAL A 159 -37.67 9.74 -2.98
C VAL A 159 -38.14 9.20 -4.33
N SER A 160 -37.99 7.91 -4.56
CA SER A 160 -38.24 7.29 -5.86
C SER A 160 -39.66 6.75 -6.05
N ARG A 161 -40.46 6.68 -4.98
CA ARG A 161 -41.83 6.13 -4.99
C ARG A 161 -42.79 7.06 -4.27
N GLU A 162 -44.04 7.09 -4.74
CA GLU A 162 -45.10 7.88 -4.11
C GLU A 162 -45.47 7.38 -2.71
N SER A 163 -45.29 6.10 -2.42
CA SER A 163 -45.57 5.55 -1.08
C SER A 163 -44.72 6.19 0.03
N CYS A 164 -43.57 6.78 -0.30
CA CYS A 164 -42.80 7.57 0.67
C CYS A 164 -43.58 8.81 1.15
N LEU A 165 -44.42 9.39 0.28
CA LEU A 165 -45.19 10.59 0.54
C LEU A 165 -46.41 10.34 1.43
N GLU A 166 -46.83 9.09 1.62
CA GLU A 166 -47.87 8.73 2.59
C GLU A 166 -47.47 9.10 4.02
N CYS A 167 -46.17 9.11 4.32
CA CYS A 167 -45.64 9.44 5.65
C CYS A 167 -44.83 10.75 5.69
N HIS A 168 -44.32 11.23 4.55
CA HIS A 168 -43.33 12.32 4.49
C HIS A 168 -43.78 13.54 3.66
N SER A 169 -45.01 13.56 3.13
CA SER A 169 -45.54 14.74 2.44
C SER A 169 -45.86 15.86 3.41
N THR A 170 -47.04 15.83 4.04
CA THR A 170 -47.49 16.82 5.00
C THR A 170 -48.00 16.14 6.28
N PRO A 171 -47.98 16.83 7.43
CA PRO A 171 -48.43 16.23 8.67
C PRO A 171 -49.91 15.80 8.68
N ASP A 172 -50.77 16.40 7.86
CA ASP A 172 -52.19 16.03 7.78
C ASP A 172 -52.45 14.72 7.01
N VAL A 173 -51.51 14.31 6.15
CA VAL A 173 -51.59 13.05 5.39
C VAL A 173 -50.98 11.88 6.18
N ALA A 174 -49.97 12.16 7.00
CA ALA A 174 -49.22 11.13 7.69
C ALA A 174 -50.04 10.37 8.75
N PRO A 175 -49.71 9.09 9.02
CA PRO A 175 -50.38 8.32 10.08
C PRO A 175 -50.36 9.05 11.42
N LYS A 176 -51.52 9.19 12.06
CA LYS A 176 -51.65 9.87 13.36
C LYS A 176 -50.71 9.28 14.41
N SER A 177 -50.58 7.96 14.42
CA SER A 177 -49.69 7.22 15.31
C SER A 177 -48.20 7.57 15.11
N GLN A 178 -47.77 7.95 13.89
CA GLN A 178 -46.43 8.46 13.62
C GLN A 178 -46.24 9.84 14.25
N ILE A 179 -47.23 10.73 14.07
CA ILE A 179 -47.21 12.11 14.58
C ILE A 179 -47.21 12.12 16.10
N GLU A 180 -48.00 11.25 16.74
CA GLU A 180 -48.01 11.09 18.20
C GLU A 180 -46.62 10.72 18.74
N ARG A 181 -45.85 9.92 18.00
CA ARG A 181 -44.50 9.50 18.42
C ARG A 181 -43.42 10.53 18.11
N TYR A 182 -43.43 11.14 16.94
CA TYR A 182 -42.31 11.97 16.44
C TYR A 182 -42.64 13.46 16.30
N GLY A 183 -43.89 13.85 16.48
CA GLY A 183 -44.40 15.19 16.25
C GLY A 183 -44.61 15.52 14.76
N ALA A 184 -45.14 16.71 14.52
CA ALA A 184 -45.51 17.21 13.18
C ALA A 184 -44.44 18.15 12.56
N VAL A 185 -43.27 18.30 13.19
CA VAL A 185 -42.30 19.35 12.83
C VAL A 185 -41.26 18.88 11.81
N ASN A 186 -40.65 17.70 12.02
CA ASN A 186 -39.55 17.21 11.19
C ASN A 186 -39.98 16.00 10.36
N GLY A 187 -39.27 15.72 9.27
CA GLY A 187 -39.54 14.55 8.43
C GLY A 187 -40.69 14.72 7.43
N PHE A 188 -41.10 15.95 7.16
CA PHE A 188 -42.14 16.29 6.19
C PHE A 188 -41.62 17.25 5.12
N GLY A 189 -42.43 17.49 4.09
CA GLY A 189 -42.16 18.40 2.97
C GLY A 189 -41.40 17.76 1.82
N TRP A 190 -41.22 16.44 1.84
CA TRP A 190 -40.49 15.72 0.80
C TRP A 190 -41.27 15.70 -0.51
N LYS A 191 -40.56 15.73 -1.64
CA LYS A 191 -41.14 15.66 -2.98
C LYS A 191 -40.66 14.44 -3.74
N LEU A 192 -41.50 13.93 -4.64
CA LEU A 192 -41.11 12.86 -5.54
C LEU A 192 -39.89 13.29 -6.36
N ASN A 193 -38.92 12.38 -6.49
CA ASN A 193 -37.61 12.57 -7.12
C ASN A 193 -36.64 13.51 -6.39
N GLU A 194 -36.95 13.98 -5.19
CA GLU A 194 -36.04 14.77 -4.38
C GLU A 194 -34.99 13.89 -3.68
N ILE A 195 -33.77 14.38 -3.53
CA ILE A 195 -32.74 13.76 -2.68
C ILE A 195 -32.84 14.42 -1.31
N VAL A 196 -33.25 13.63 -0.32
CA VAL A 196 -33.54 14.12 1.04
C VAL A 196 -32.41 13.84 2.03
N GLY A 197 -31.49 12.97 1.65
CA GLY A 197 -30.39 12.52 2.48
C GLY A 197 -29.41 11.62 1.74
N ALA A 198 -28.53 10.98 2.51
CA ALA A 198 -27.57 9.99 2.02
C ALA A 198 -27.51 8.80 2.98
N GLN A 199 -27.44 7.60 2.41
CA GLN A 199 -27.07 6.39 3.13
C GLN A 199 -25.55 6.35 3.23
N ILE A 200 -25.02 6.28 4.44
CA ILE A 200 -23.59 6.37 4.71
C ILE A 200 -23.19 5.18 5.56
N ILE A 201 -22.22 4.41 5.07
CA ILE A 201 -21.44 3.46 5.87
C ILE A 201 -20.05 4.06 6.09
N SER A 202 -19.55 3.98 7.31
CA SER A 202 -18.20 4.39 7.67
C SER A 202 -17.49 3.27 8.41
N VAL A 203 -16.29 2.92 7.95
CA VAL A 203 -15.48 1.83 8.48
C VAL A 203 -14.10 2.34 8.89
N PRO A 204 -13.50 1.85 10.00
CA PRO A 204 -12.17 2.26 10.43
C PRO A 204 -11.09 1.89 9.42
N ALA A 205 -10.35 2.88 8.91
CA ALA A 205 -9.24 2.64 7.99
C ALA A 205 -7.94 2.27 8.74
N ARG A 206 -7.83 2.63 10.03
CA ARG A 206 -6.59 2.53 10.82
C ARG A 206 -6.02 1.12 10.87
N LYS A 207 -6.85 0.09 11.11
CA LYS A 207 -6.40 -1.30 11.24
C LYS A 207 -5.77 -1.77 9.94
N VAL A 208 -6.45 -1.59 8.81
CA VAL A 208 -5.96 -1.99 7.48
C VAL A 208 -4.71 -1.21 7.09
N ILE A 209 -4.70 0.12 7.26
CA ILE A 209 -3.52 0.97 6.98
C ILE A 209 -2.32 0.56 7.85
N SER A 210 -2.54 0.27 9.14
CA SER A 210 -1.47 -0.15 10.04
C SER A 210 -0.88 -1.51 9.65
N GLN A 211 -1.72 -2.46 9.23
CA GLN A 211 -1.29 -3.75 8.72
C GLN A 211 -0.50 -3.60 7.42
N ALA A 212 -0.96 -2.77 6.49
CA ALA A 212 -0.22 -2.47 5.26
C ALA A 212 1.16 -1.87 5.55
N ARG A 213 1.26 -0.94 6.51
CA ARG A 213 2.53 -0.37 6.96
C ARG A 213 3.45 -1.42 7.59
N GLN A 214 2.90 -2.31 8.42
CA GLN A 214 3.68 -3.39 9.02
C GLN A 214 4.21 -4.36 7.96
N SER A 215 3.36 -4.77 7.03
CA SER A 215 3.74 -5.61 5.87
C SER A 215 4.83 -4.95 5.04
N PHE A 216 4.71 -3.64 4.76
CA PHE A 216 5.74 -2.88 4.06
C PHE A 216 7.09 -2.96 4.79
N LEU A 217 7.11 -2.70 6.10
CA LEU A 217 8.34 -2.72 6.90
C LEU A 217 8.99 -4.11 6.94
N ILE A 218 8.19 -5.16 7.10
CA ILE A 218 8.69 -6.55 7.12
C ILE A 218 9.28 -6.93 5.77
N ILE A 219 8.55 -6.68 4.68
CA ILE A 219 9.00 -7.02 3.32
C ILE A 219 10.26 -6.23 2.98
N MET A 220 10.26 -4.91 3.21
CA MET A 220 11.45 -4.08 2.97
C MET A 220 12.63 -4.48 3.85
N GLY A 221 12.39 -4.90 5.09
CA GLY A 221 13.42 -5.44 5.98
C GLY A 221 14.07 -6.71 5.41
N ILE A 222 13.26 -7.67 4.96
CA ILE A 222 13.73 -8.92 4.34
C ILE A 222 14.51 -8.63 3.05
N VAL A 223 13.95 -7.81 2.15
CA VAL A 223 14.59 -7.44 0.89
C VAL A 223 15.94 -6.74 1.14
N SER A 224 15.98 -5.79 2.08
CA SER A 224 17.22 -5.09 2.44
C SER A 224 18.26 -6.05 3.01
N LEU A 225 17.86 -6.99 3.87
CA LEU A 225 18.76 -8.00 4.43
C LEU A 225 19.35 -8.90 3.33
N MET A 226 18.53 -9.38 2.40
CA MET A 226 18.99 -10.20 1.27
C MET A 226 20.01 -9.47 0.40
N PHE A 227 19.78 -8.18 0.14
CA PHE A 227 20.74 -7.35 -0.58
C PHE A 227 22.05 -7.18 0.18
N ILE A 228 22.01 -6.92 1.50
CA ILE A 228 23.22 -6.77 2.32
C ILE A 228 24.05 -8.06 2.26
N ILE A 229 23.41 -9.23 2.43
CA ILE A 229 24.07 -10.53 2.32
C ILE A 229 24.71 -10.71 0.94
N THR A 230 23.98 -10.36 -0.13
CA THR A 230 24.49 -10.44 -1.50
C THR A 230 25.71 -9.55 -1.71
N ILE A 231 25.68 -8.31 -1.21
CA ILE A 231 26.82 -7.38 -1.31
C ILE A 231 28.03 -7.91 -0.56
N LEU A 232 27.83 -8.46 0.66
CA LEU A 232 28.92 -9.06 1.43
C LEU A 232 29.52 -10.26 0.69
N LEU A 233 28.68 -11.13 0.15
CA LEU A 233 29.11 -12.30 -0.62
C LEU A 233 29.89 -11.91 -1.89
N VAL A 234 29.36 -10.98 -2.68
CA VAL A 234 30.04 -10.50 -3.91
C VAL A 234 31.37 -9.83 -3.57
N ASN A 235 31.43 -8.97 -2.55
CA ASN A 235 32.70 -8.35 -2.15
C ASN A 235 33.70 -9.39 -1.63
N TYR A 236 33.24 -10.41 -0.91
CA TYR A 236 34.09 -11.50 -0.44
C TYR A 236 34.68 -12.29 -1.61
N LEU A 237 33.84 -12.74 -2.56
CA LEU A 237 34.26 -13.49 -3.74
C LEU A 237 35.19 -12.65 -4.63
N LEU A 238 34.85 -11.39 -4.89
CA LEU A 238 35.66 -10.48 -5.69
C LEU A 238 37.03 -10.23 -5.05
N ASN A 239 37.08 -10.07 -3.72
CA ASN A 239 38.35 -9.89 -3.02
C ASN A 239 39.22 -11.16 -3.07
N ARG A 240 38.60 -12.34 -2.90
CA ARG A 240 39.29 -13.63 -2.89
C ARG A 240 39.77 -14.06 -4.27
N ASN A 241 38.91 -13.96 -5.28
CA ASN A 241 39.14 -14.56 -6.60
C ASN A 241 39.76 -13.58 -7.61
N VAL A 242 39.60 -12.26 -7.42
CA VAL A 242 40.10 -11.26 -8.38
C VAL A 242 41.16 -10.35 -7.76
N ILE A 243 40.82 -9.64 -6.68
CA ILE A 243 41.71 -8.59 -6.14
C ILE A 243 43.01 -9.17 -5.55
N ARG A 244 42.92 -10.23 -4.74
CA ARG A 244 44.10 -10.86 -4.13
C ARG A 244 45.08 -11.42 -5.17
N PRO A 245 44.65 -12.26 -6.14
CA PRO A 245 45.54 -12.75 -7.19
C PRO A 245 46.16 -11.62 -8.03
N LEU A 246 45.38 -10.61 -8.40
CA LEU A 246 45.87 -9.48 -9.19
C LEU A 246 46.95 -8.67 -8.43
N ASN A 247 46.74 -8.41 -7.14
CA ASN A 247 47.74 -7.74 -6.31
C ASN A 247 49.02 -8.57 -6.14
N ARG A 248 48.91 -9.91 -6.08
CA ARG A 248 50.08 -10.80 -6.02
C ARG A 248 50.88 -10.72 -7.31
N MET A 249 50.21 -10.81 -8.47
CA MET A 249 50.87 -10.66 -9.77
C MET A 249 51.53 -9.29 -9.95
N ALA A 250 50.85 -8.21 -9.57
CA ALA A 250 51.41 -6.86 -9.63
C ALA A 250 52.69 -6.73 -8.79
N ARG A 251 52.72 -7.36 -7.60
CA ARG A 251 53.92 -7.36 -6.74
C ARG A 251 55.08 -8.13 -7.37
N VAL A 252 54.84 -9.33 -7.89
CA VAL A 252 55.87 -10.15 -8.56
C VAL A 252 56.42 -9.42 -9.80
N ALA A 253 55.55 -8.74 -10.56
CA ALA A 253 55.98 -7.94 -11.70
C ALA A 253 56.88 -6.75 -11.30
N GLU A 254 56.61 -6.11 -10.15
CA GLU A 254 57.44 -5.03 -9.59
C GLU A 254 58.82 -5.55 -9.10
N GLU A 255 58.87 -6.74 -8.51
CA GLU A 255 60.13 -7.39 -8.12
C GLU A 255 60.99 -7.72 -9.36
N VAL A 256 60.37 -8.28 -10.40
CA VAL A 256 61.04 -8.59 -11.67
C VAL A 256 61.54 -7.32 -12.36
N SER A 257 60.76 -6.23 -12.34
CA SER A 257 61.15 -4.95 -12.98
C SER A 257 62.35 -4.28 -12.29
N THR A 258 62.51 -4.51 -10.98
CA THR A 258 63.63 -3.99 -10.18
C THR A 258 64.87 -4.90 -10.20
N GLY A 259 64.82 -6.02 -10.95
CA GLY A 259 65.97 -6.91 -11.20
C GLY A 259 65.97 -8.20 -10.37
N TYR A 260 64.96 -8.43 -9.52
CA TYR A 260 64.81 -9.67 -8.76
C TYR A 260 64.09 -10.74 -9.59
N MET A 261 64.86 -11.54 -10.34
CA MET A 261 64.33 -12.51 -11.33
C MET A 261 63.88 -13.85 -10.73
N ASP A 262 64.16 -14.08 -9.45
CA ASP A 262 63.84 -15.34 -8.75
C ASP A 262 62.36 -15.45 -8.37
N ALA A 263 61.59 -14.35 -8.43
CA ALA A 263 60.17 -14.37 -8.11
C ALA A 263 59.35 -15.20 -9.12
N GLU A 264 58.44 -16.05 -8.65
CA GLU A 264 57.62 -16.92 -9.51
C GLU A 264 56.16 -16.45 -9.62
N PHE A 265 55.64 -16.47 -10.84
CA PHE A 265 54.21 -16.35 -11.10
C PHE A 265 53.57 -17.74 -10.92
N GLU A 266 52.97 -17.97 -9.76
CA GLU A 266 52.16 -19.18 -9.51
C GLU A 266 50.85 -19.13 -10.29
N GLN A 267 50.54 -20.21 -11.03
CA GLN A 267 49.25 -20.37 -11.68
C GLN A 267 48.23 -20.80 -10.62
N MET A 268 47.45 -19.84 -10.12
CA MET A 268 46.49 -20.05 -9.04
C MET A 268 45.06 -20.35 -9.50
N SER A 269 44.75 -20.20 -10.79
CA SER A 269 43.41 -20.38 -11.35
C SER A 269 43.47 -20.82 -12.81
N ASN A 270 42.36 -21.37 -13.31
CA ASN A 270 42.14 -21.76 -14.72
C ASN A 270 41.21 -20.78 -15.46
N ASP A 271 40.99 -19.60 -14.89
CA ASP A 271 40.19 -18.51 -15.46
C ASP A 271 41.10 -17.47 -16.17
N GLU A 272 40.54 -16.30 -16.50
CA GLU A 272 41.26 -15.19 -17.12
C GLU A 272 42.45 -14.70 -16.27
N ILE A 273 42.37 -14.82 -14.93
CA ILE A 273 43.46 -14.48 -14.00
C ILE A 273 44.60 -15.51 -14.14
N GLY A 274 44.26 -16.78 -14.33
CA GLY A 274 45.21 -17.85 -14.65
C GLY A 274 45.97 -17.61 -15.95
N ASN A 275 45.22 -17.32 -17.03
CA ASN A 275 45.80 -17.02 -18.34
C ASN A 275 46.73 -15.80 -18.30
N LEU A 276 46.37 -14.79 -17.51
CA LEU A 276 47.22 -13.62 -17.28
C LEU A 276 48.52 -14.01 -16.56
N ALA A 277 48.45 -14.82 -15.49
CA ALA A 277 49.62 -15.28 -14.77
C ALA A 277 50.60 -16.03 -15.69
N GLU A 278 50.09 -16.87 -16.59
CA GLU A 278 50.92 -17.59 -17.56
C GLU A 278 51.60 -16.64 -18.58
N ALA A 279 50.88 -15.63 -19.07
CA ALA A 279 51.44 -14.63 -19.96
C ALA A 279 52.59 -13.84 -19.28
N PHE A 280 52.42 -13.43 -18.02
CA PHE A 280 53.46 -12.79 -17.22
C PHE A 280 54.66 -13.71 -16.96
N LYS A 281 54.42 -15.00 -16.72
CA LYS A 281 55.49 -16.01 -16.58
C LYS A 281 56.35 -16.09 -17.84
N ARG A 282 55.72 -16.16 -19.02
CA ARG A 282 56.44 -16.17 -20.31
C ARG A 282 57.25 -14.90 -20.52
N MET A 283 56.67 -13.74 -20.21
CA MET A 283 57.37 -12.45 -20.30
C MET A 283 58.62 -12.39 -19.40
N LYS A 284 58.52 -12.86 -18.15
CA LYS A 284 59.66 -12.94 -17.22
C LYS A 284 60.81 -13.77 -17.81
N LEU A 285 60.51 -14.94 -18.37
CA LEU A 285 61.50 -15.83 -18.97
C LEU A 285 62.18 -15.19 -20.18
N SER A 286 61.43 -14.52 -21.05
CA SER A 286 61.98 -13.76 -22.19
C SER A 286 62.92 -12.64 -21.74
N LEU A 287 62.55 -11.90 -20.69
CA LEU A 287 63.39 -10.84 -20.13
C LEU A 287 64.68 -11.40 -19.51
N ALA A 288 64.60 -12.49 -18.74
CA ALA A 288 65.76 -13.17 -18.16
C ALA A 288 66.76 -13.60 -19.25
N MET A 289 66.26 -14.19 -20.34
CA MET A 289 67.08 -14.60 -21.48
C MET A 289 67.76 -13.39 -22.16
N ALA A 290 67.04 -12.29 -22.35
CA ALA A 290 67.59 -11.07 -22.94
C ALA A 290 68.71 -10.46 -22.06
N MET A 291 68.50 -10.36 -20.75
CA MET A 291 69.50 -9.85 -19.80
C MET A 291 70.75 -10.74 -19.75
N ASN A 292 70.57 -12.07 -19.75
CA ASN A 292 71.70 -13.01 -19.79
C ASN A 292 72.53 -12.86 -21.07
N ARG A 293 71.88 -12.73 -22.25
CA ARG A 293 72.59 -12.48 -23.52
C ARG A 293 73.38 -11.17 -23.49
N LEU A 294 72.78 -10.08 -23.01
CA LEU A 294 73.49 -8.80 -22.85
C LEU A 294 74.70 -8.92 -21.92
N SER A 295 74.56 -9.64 -20.80
CA SER A 295 75.67 -9.85 -19.87
C SER A 295 76.82 -10.67 -20.49
N GLN A 296 76.51 -11.67 -21.31
CA GLN A 296 77.51 -12.46 -22.03
C GLN A 296 78.24 -11.62 -23.07
N VAL A 297 77.51 -10.83 -23.86
CA VAL A 297 78.11 -9.92 -24.85
C VAL A 297 79.03 -8.89 -24.18
N ASN A 298 78.62 -8.33 -23.04
CA ASN A 298 79.44 -7.39 -22.28
C ASN A 298 80.68 -8.04 -21.64
N LYS A 299 80.63 -9.33 -21.26
CA LYS A 299 81.79 -10.07 -20.78
C LYS A 299 82.81 -10.30 -21.90
N ILE A 300 82.35 -10.69 -23.09
CA ILE A 300 83.22 -10.92 -24.26
C ILE A 300 83.93 -9.61 -24.65
N LYS A 301 83.18 -8.50 -24.77
CA LYS A 301 83.77 -7.18 -25.08
C LYS A 301 84.78 -6.66 -24.06
N ARG A 302 84.72 -7.10 -22.79
CA ARG A 302 85.68 -6.72 -21.75
C ARG A 302 86.94 -7.59 -21.73
N GLN A 303 86.96 -8.71 -22.46
CA GLN A 303 88.14 -9.57 -22.59
C GLN A 303 88.99 -9.21 -23.83
N ASP A 304 88.43 -8.47 -24.78
CA ASP A 304 89.10 -8.01 -26.01
C ASP A 304 89.71 -6.59 -25.91
N HIS A 305 89.66 -5.97 -24.72
CA HIS A 305 90.32 -4.71 -24.36
C HIS A 305 91.21 -4.92 -23.14
#